data_AF-A0A924UH51-F1
#
_entry.id   AF-A0A924UH51-F1
#
_cell.length_a   1.000
_cell.length_b   1.000
_cell.length_c   1.000
_cell.angle_alpha   90.00
_cell.angle_beta   90.00
_cell.angle_gamma   90.00
#
_symmetry.space_group_name_H-M   'P 1'
#
loop_
_entity.id
_entity.type
_entity.pdbx_description
1 polymer ?
#
loop_
_entity_poly.entity_id
_entity_poly.type
_entity_poly.pdbx_seq_one_letter_code
_entity_poly.pdbx_strand_id
1 'polypeptide(L)'
;MTTHTIALGNDSNTFTVGDDDYLISGGDGSNTLTLGNGNDQLTLGNGNNTLTLGGGADAVTAGTGNNTITTKGAGANTIRLTDGNNTISLGNGPS
;
A
#
# COMPACT_ATOMS: atom_id res chain seq x y z
N MET A 1 -19.35 -0.06 4.19
CA MET A 1 -18.02 -0.41 4.72
C MET A 1 -17.64 0.63 5.76
N THR A 2 -16.91 0.25 6.80
CA THR A 2 -16.41 1.17 7.83
C THR A 2 -14.91 1.35 7.62
N THR A 3 -14.45 2.60 7.63
CA THR A 3 -13.02 2.88 7.54
C THR A 3 -12.32 2.57 8.86
N HIS A 4 -11.26 1.76 8.83
CA HIS A 4 -10.39 1.50 9.99
C HIS A 4 -9.12 2.33 9.89
N THR A 5 -8.61 2.88 11.00
CA THR A 5 -7.37 3.67 11.02
C THR A 5 -6.26 2.91 11.74
N ILE A 6 -5.07 2.86 11.12
CA ILE A 6 -3.95 2.02 11.58
C ILE A 6 -2.65 2.82 11.49
N ALA A 7 -1.84 2.77 12.53
CA ALA A 7 -0.50 3.36 12.58
C ALA A 7 0.50 2.32 13.07
N LEU A 8 1.53 2.03 12.27
CA LEU A 8 2.49 0.94 12.55
C LEU A 8 3.78 1.41 13.24
N GLY A 9 4.00 2.73 13.38
CA GLY A 9 5.24 3.28 13.97
C GLY A 9 6.42 3.30 13.00
N ASN A 10 7.63 3.57 13.49
CA ASN A 10 8.83 3.80 12.65
C ASN A 10 9.78 2.59 12.57
N ASP A 11 9.26 1.40 12.83
CA ASP A 11 10.00 0.15 12.73
C ASP A 11 9.65 -0.60 11.44
N SER A 12 10.39 -1.66 11.12
CA SER A 12 9.98 -2.57 10.04
C SER A 12 8.77 -3.39 10.47
N ASN A 13 7.63 -3.17 9.84
CA ASN A 13 6.39 -3.87 10.15
C ASN A 13 6.01 -4.90 9.09
N THR A 14 5.31 -5.95 9.50
CA THR A 14 4.56 -6.85 8.60
C THR A 14 3.10 -6.84 9.00
N PHE A 15 2.21 -6.50 8.08
CA PHE A 15 0.83 -6.22 8.41
C PHE A 15 -0.14 -6.66 7.29
N THR A 16 -1.26 -7.28 7.67
CA THR A 16 -2.28 -7.78 6.73
C THR A 16 -3.67 -7.43 7.24
N VAL A 17 -4.54 -6.99 6.33
CA VAL A 17 -5.95 -6.67 6.61
C VAL A 17 -6.90 -7.30 5.60
N GLY A 18 -8.20 -7.24 5.89
CA GLY A 18 -9.26 -7.81 5.07
C GLY A 18 -9.77 -6.85 3.99
N ASP A 19 -11.03 -7.04 3.59
CA ASP A 19 -11.67 -6.34 2.47
C ASP A 19 -12.38 -5.01 2.87
N ASP A 20 -12.26 -4.57 4.12
CA ASP A 20 -12.78 -3.25 4.53
C ASP A 20 -11.90 -2.11 3.99
N ASP A 21 -12.38 -0.88 4.10
CA ASP A 21 -11.58 0.31 3.78
C ASP A 21 -10.60 0.63 4.93
N TYR A 22 -9.33 0.91 4.61
CA TYR A 22 -8.30 1.24 5.59
C TYR A 22 -7.62 2.58 5.32
N LEU A 23 -7.37 3.33 6.39
CA LEU A 23 -6.44 4.46 6.43
C LEU A 23 -5.20 4.04 7.21
N ILE A 24 -4.08 3.83 6.51
CA ILE A 24 -2.85 3.29 7.12
C ILE A 24 -1.69 4.28 7.02
N SER A 25 -1.05 4.53 8.15
CA SER A 25 0.28 5.14 8.25
C SER A 25 1.31 4.07 8.62
N GLY A 26 2.14 3.70 7.65
CA GLY A 26 3.19 2.68 7.85
C GLY A 26 4.41 3.19 8.60
N GLY A 27 4.60 4.51 8.69
CA GLY A 27 5.80 5.15 9.24
C GLY A 27 7.08 4.80 8.48
N ASP A 28 8.23 5.19 9.04
CA ASP A 28 9.54 4.82 8.48
C ASP A 28 9.84 3.32 8.72
N GLY A 29 10.89 2.81 8.10
CA GLY A 29 11.29 1.40 8.19
C GLY A 29 10.93 0.61 6.93
N SER A 30 11.32 -0.67 6.89
CA SER A 30 10.99 -1.54 5.75
C SER A 30 9.69 -2.27 6.05
N ASN A 31 8.58 -1.73 5.55
CA ASN A 31 7.25 -2.26 5.84
C ASN A 31 6.77 -3.22 4.75
N THR A 32 6.15 -4.34 5.14
CA THR A 32 5.50 -5.31 4.24
C THR A 32 4.01 -5.38 4.53
N LEU A 33 3.19 -4.86 3.63
CA LEU A 33 1.74 -4.74 3.80
C LEU A 33 0.96 -5.55 2.75
N THR A 34 -0.13 -6.18 3.16
CA THR A 34 -1.12 -6.81 2.27
C THR A 34 -2.53 -6.36 2.63
N LEU A 35 -3.26 -5.81 1.66
CA LEU A 35 -4.63 -5.34 1.82
C LEU A 35 -5.59 -6.12 0.92
N GLY A 36 -6.87 -6.16 1.30
CA GLY A 36 -7.96 -6.80 0.57
C GLY A 36 -8.57 -5.90 -0.50
N ASN A 37 -9.88 -6.07 -0.75
CA ASN A 37 -10.61 -5.39 -1.83
C ASN A 37 -11.25 -4.04 -1.44
N GLY A 38 -10.83 -3.43 -0.34
CA GLY A 38 -11.33 -2.13 0.14
C GLY A 38 -10.82 -0.97 -0.72
N ASN A 39 -11.37 0.23 -0.51
CA ASN A 39 -10.78 1.44 -1.06
C ASN A 39 -9.81 2.04 -0.03
N ASP A 40 -8.52 1.74 -0.18
CA ASP A 40 -7.54 2.00 0.86
C ASP A 40 -6.75 3.30 0.63
N GLN A 41 -6.38 3.95 1.73
CA GLN A 41 -5.49 5.11 1.75
C GLN A 41 -4.25 4.80 2.56
N LEU A 42 -3.10 4.72 1.89
CA LEU A 42 -1.81 4.35 2.49
C LEU A 42 -0.78 5.46 2.39
N THR A 43 -0.11 5.74 3.49
CA THR A 43 1.16 6.48 3.53
C THR A 43 2.24 5.62 4.15
N LEU A 44 3.21 5.20 3.35
CA LEU A 44 4.42 4.51 3.79
C LEU A 44 5.55 5.55 3.89
N GLY A 45 6.28 5.56 5.00
CA GLY A 45 7.40 6.47 5.21
C GLY A 45 8.65 6.06 4.44
N ASN A 46 9.81 6.53 4.90
CA ASN A 46 11.09 6.20 4.29
C ASN A 46 11.49 4.75 4.59
N GLY A 47 12.15 4.11 3.62
CA GLY A 47 12.60 2.73 3.72
C GLY A 47 12.19 1.90 2.50
N ASN A 48 12.59 0.64 2.47
CA ASN A 48 12.24 -0.25 1.38
C ASN A 48 10.91 -0.93 1.71
N ASN A 49 9.81 -0.40 1.18
CA ASN A 49 8.49 -0.93 1.47
C ASN A 49 8.01 -1.91 0.40
N THR A 50 7.29 -2.95 0.81
CA THR A 50 6.58 -3.89 -0.05
C THR A 50 5.08 -3.81 0.24
N LEU A 51 4.28 -3.56 -0.79
CA LEU A 51 2.84 -3.45 -0.68
C LEU A 51 2.15 -4.34 -1.70
N THR A 52 1.18 -5.13 -1.26
CA THR A 52 0.21 -5.81 -2.12
C THR A 52 -1.18 -5.27 -1.84
N LEU A 53 -1.82 -4.72 -2.86
CA LEU A 53 -3.21 -4.30 -2.83
C LEU A 53 -4.10 -5.36 -3.50
N GLY A 54 -5.30 -5.56 -2.97
CA GLY A 54 -6.38 -6.27 -3.66
C GLY A 54 -7.07 -5.35 -4.66
N GLY A 55 -8.34 -5.67 -4.98
CA GLY A 55 -9.18 -4.78 -5.78
C GLY A 55 -9.61 -3.53 -5.00
N GLY A 56 -10.45 -2.70 -5.61
CA GLY A 56 -10.85 -1.43 -5.01
C GLY A 56 -10.03 -0.25 -5.53
N ALA A 57 -10.46 0.97 -5.24
CA ALA A 57 -9.80 2.18 -5.68
C ALA A 57 -8.88 2.72 -4.57
N ASP A 58 -7.58 2.44 -4.71
CA ASP A 58 -6.59 2.74 -3.68
C ASP A 58 -5.81 4.03 -3.95
N ALA A 59 -5.41 4.72 -2.89
CA ALA A 59 -4.47 5.83 -2.92
C ALA A 59 -3.24 5.50 -2.07
N VAL A 60 -2.07 5.37 -2.71
CA VAL A 60 -0.82 5.04 -2.04
C VAL A 60 0.21 6.14 -2.24
N THR A 61 0.85 6.54 -1.15
CA THR A 61 2.12 7.26 -1.15
C THR A 61 3.17 6.40 -0.47
N ALA A 62 4.34 6.24 -1.10
CA ALA A 62 5.53 5.76 -0.40
C ALA A 62 6.67 6.79 -0.45
N GLY A 63 7.36 6.92 0.68
CA GLY A 63 8.52 7.77 0.86
C GLY A 63 9.75 7.28 0.10
N THR A 64 10.92 7.78 0.52
CA THR A 64 12.19 7.45 -0.14
C THR A 64 12.54 5.97 0.05
N GLY A 65 13.37 5.42 -0.84
CA GLY A 65 13.82 4.04 -0.77
C GLY A 65 13.36 3.22 -1.97
N ASN A 66 13.74 1.94 -2.00
CA ASN A 66 13.36 1.04 -3.09
C ASN A 66 12.03 0.38 -2.73
N ASN A 67 10.92 0.94 -3.22
CA ASN A 67 9.59 0.42 -2.93
C ASN A 67 9.11 -0.55 -4.01
N THR A 68 8.40 -1.59 -3.60
CA THR A 68 7.72 -2.54 -4.48
C THR A 68 6.23 -2.51 -4.20
N ILE A 69 5.42 -2.15 -5.20
CA ILE A 69 3.96 -2.15 -5.10
C ILE A 69 3.38 -3.09 -6.14
N THR A 70 2.51 -4.01 -5.69
CA THR A 70 1.73 -4.88 -6.57
C THR A 70 0.26 -4.58 -6.37
N THR A 71 -0.46 -4.29 -7.45
CA THR A 71 -1.93 -4.23 -7.43
C THR A 71 -2.50 -5.54 -7.95
N LYS A 72 -3.60 -6.01 -7.38
CA LYS A 72 -4.33 -7.20 -7.84
C LYS A 72 -5.78 -6.83 -8.07
N GLY A 73 -6.48 -7.54 -8.95
CA GLY A 73 -7.90 -7.28 -9.18
C GLY A 73 -8.19 -5.94 -9.87
N ALA A 74 -9.47 -5.59 -9.92
CA ALA A 74 -9.96 -4.40 -10.60
C ALA A 74 -10.02 -3.21 -9.64
N GLY A 75 -9.74 -2.01 -10.15
CA GLY A 75 -9.67 -0.82 -9.33
C GLY A 75 -8.89 0.30 -9.99
N ALA A 76 -9.33 1.54 -9.78
CA ALA A 76 -8.60 2.70 -10.26
C ALA A 76 -7.66 3.19 -9.16
N ASN A 77 -6.39 2.79 -9.25
CA ASN A 77 -5.40 3.05 -8.22
C ASN A 77 -4.56 4.29 -8.55
N THR A 78 -4.32 5.12 -7.54
CA THR A 78 -3.36 6.23 -7.61
C THR A 78 -2.16 5.90 -6.74
N ILE A 79 -1.00 5.74 -7.36
CA ILE A 79 0.24 5.38 -6.67
C ILE A 79 1.28 6.47 -6.90
N ARG A 80 1.79 7.05 -5.81
CA ARG A 80 2.88 8.03 -5.82
C ARG A 80 4.09 7.47 -5.09
N LEU A 81 5.19 7.37 -5.83
CA LEU A 81 6.49 6.97 -5.33
C LEU A 81 7.44 8.16 -5.42
N THR A 82 8.34 8.28 -4.44
CA THR A 82 9.36 9.33 -4.43
C THR A 82 10.72 8.76 -4.84
N ASP A 83 11.82 9.21 -4.24
CA ASP A 83 13.17 8.80 -4.62
C ASP A 83 13.41 7.30 -4.44
N GLY A 84 14.38 6.77 -5.19
CA GLY A 84 14.82 5.37 -5.14
C GLY A 84 14.43 4.56 -6.37
N ASN A 85 14.90 3.31 -6.40
CA ASN A 85 14.60 2.37 -7.49
C ASN A 85 13.30 1.65 -7.16
N ASN A 86 12.22 2.21 -7.69
CA ASN A 86 10.87 1.76 -7.40
C ASN A 86 10.36 0.79 -8.47
N THR A 87 9.58 -0.20 -8.05
CA THR A 87 8.91 -1.17 -8.93
C THR A 87 7.41 -1.15 -8.68
N ILE A 88 6.63 -1.03 -9.74
CA ILE A 88 5.18 -1.22 -9.71
C ILE A 88 4.84 -2.38 -10.64
N SER A 89 4.17 -3.40 -10.09
CA SER A 89 3.56 -4.48 -10.85
C SER A 89 2.05 -4.25 -10.88
N LEU A 90 1.52 -3.93 -12.05
CA LEU A 90 0.10 -3.75 -12.24
C LEU A 90 -0.53 -5.12 -12.52
N GLY A 91 -1.48 -5.52 -11.66
CA GLY A 91 -2.28 -6.70 -11.89
C GLY A 91 -3.12 -6.57 -13.16
N ASN A 92 -3.56 -7.70 -13.69
CA ASN A 92 -4.41 -7.76 -14.87
C ASN A 92 -5.68 -6.95 -14.59
N GLY A 93 -5.81 -5.76 -15.19
CA GLY A 93 -7.02 -4.96 -15.11
C GLY A 93 -8.23 -5.71 -15.66
N PRO A 94 -9.46 -5.19 -15.48
CA PRO A 94 -10.65 -5.83 -16.03
C PRO A 94 -10.50 -5.97 -17.56
N SER A 95 -10.72 -7.18 -18.07
CA SER A 95 -10.80 -7.49 -19.52
C SER A 95 -12.00 -6.84 -20.17
#